data_AF-A0A1H3PZL0-F1
#
_entry.id   AF-A0A1H3PZL0-F1
#
_cell.length_a   1.000
_cell.length_b   1.000
_cell.length_c   1.000
_cell.angle_alpha   90.00
_cell.angle_beta   90.00
_cell.angle_gamma   90.00
#
_symmetry.space_group_name_H-M   'P 1'
#
loop_
_entity.id
_entity.type
_entity.pdbx_description
1 polymer ?
#
loop_
_entity_poly.entity_id
_entity_poly.type
_entity_poly.pdbx_seq_one_letter_code
_entity_poly.pdbx_strand_id
1 'polypeptide(L)'
;MQERDSILGPMQAAVHHRLTELTRSVDKSDQDRLVVLAGHEIPRLVAALREVLAEHEPDAAGRCPTCRRRQPWSPFRRRKRTPCRAYLAVRLRLDTDAAPTVAASHHKRRKRSPQYLG
;
A
#
# COMPACT_ATOMS: atom_id res chain seq x y z
N MET A 1 23.01 7.62 -15.65
CA MET A 1 21.79 7.20 -14.93
C MET A 1 21.51 5.71 -15.19
N GLN A 2 22.54 4.84 -15.12
CA GLN A 2 22.46 3.42 -15.53
C GLN A 2 22.82 2.44 -14.39
N GLU A 3 23.62 2.88 -13.41
CA GLU A 3 24.15 2.04 -12.34
C GLU A 3 23.09 1.65 -11.28
N ARG A 4 22.07 2.49 -11.07
CA ARG A 4 20.94 2.18 -10.17
C ARG A 4 20.07 1.07 -10.72
N ASP A 5 19.86 1.01 -12.03
CA ASP A 5 19.02 -0.01 -12.66
C ASP A 5 19.70 -1.39 -12.62
N SER A 6 21.04 -1.43 -12.65
CA SER A 6 21.82 -2.68 -12.62
C SER A 6 21.72 -3.44 -11.29
N ILE A 7 21.63 -2.75 -10.15
CA ILE A 7 21.55 -3.40 -8.82
C ILE A 7 20.10 -3.57 -8.37
N LEU A 8 19.24 -2.59 -8.65
CA LEU A 8 17.83 -2.66 -8.24
C LEU A 8 17.04 -3.72 -9.01
N GLY A 9 17.38 -3.96 -10.28
CA GLY A 9 16.75 -4.98 -11.11
C GLY A 9 16.83 -6.39 -10.50
N PRO A 10 18.03 -6.93 -10.22
CA PRO A 10 18.20 -8.24 -9.59
C PRO A 10 17.52 -8.37 -8.22
N MET A 11 17.63 -7.33 -7.37
CA MET A 11 16.99 -7.33 -6.06
C MET A 11 15.46 -7.37 -6.18
N GLN A 12 14.90 -6.54 -7.06
CA GLN A 12 13.46 -6.52 -7.32
C GLN A 12 12.98 -7.87 -7.87
N ALA A 13 13.72 -8.48 -8.80
CA ALA A 13 13.40 -9.78 -9.35
C ALA A 13 13.40 -10.88 -8.27
N ALA A 14 14.39 -10.88 -7.37
CA ALA A 14 14.49 -11.84 -6.27
C ALA A 14 13.29 -11.73 -5.31
N VAL A 15 12.87 -10.51 -4.96
CA VAL A 15 11.69 -10.28 -4.11
C VAL A 15 10.43 -10.81 -4.79
N HIS A 16 10.19 -10.46 -6.07
CA HIS A 16 9.02 -10.94 -6.80
C HIS A 16 9.01 -12.46 -6.95
N HIS A 17 10.17 -13.06 -7.27
CA HIS A 17 10.31 -14.50 -7.36
C HIS A 17 9.95 -15.19 -6.05
N ARG A 18 10.44 -14.70 -4.90
CA ARG A 18 10.10 -15.26 -3.59
C ARG A 18 8.60 -15.18 -3.31
N LEU A 19 7.96 -14.06 -3.63
CA LEU A 19 6.50 -13.92 -3.46
C LEU A 19 5.73 -14.91 -4.36
N THR A 20 6.15 -15.10 -5.62
CA THR A 20 5.54 -16.08 -6.53
C THR A 20 5.72 -17.51 -6.02
N GLU A 21 6.90 -17.86 -5.51
CA GLU A 21 7.16 -19.19 -4.96
C GLU A 21 6.31 -19.48 -3.70
N LEU A 22 6.08 -18.46 -2.86
CA LEU A 22 5.17 -18.59 -1.71
C LEU A 22 3.74 -18.88 -2.18
N THR A 23 3.22 -18.13 -3.16
CA THR A 23 1.89 -18.39 -3.73
C THR A 23 1.80 -19.81 -4.30
N ARG A 24 2.79 -20.22 -5.09
CA ARG A 24 2.83 -21.56 -5.70
C ARG A 24 2.94 -22.68 -4.66
N SER A 25 3.64 -22.44 -3.55
CA SER A 25 3.78 -23.41 -2.46
C SER A 25 2.44 -23.65 -1.77
N VAL A 26 1.62 -22.62 -1.60
CA VAL A 26 0.26 -22.76 -1.07
C VAL A 26 -0.61 -23.62 -1.99
N ASP A 27 -0.55 -23.41 -3.30
CA ASP A 27 -1.39 -24.16 -4.27
C ASP A 27 -1.05 -25.66 -4.34
N LYS A 28 0.18 -26.05 -3.98
CA LYS A 28 0.70 -27.42 -4.14
C LYS A 28 0.77 -28.21 -2.83
N SER A 29 0.53 -27.57 -1.69
CA SER A 29 0.75 -28.19 -0.38
C SER A 29 -0.51 -28.86 0.15
N ASP A 30 -0.31 -30.05 0.71
CA ASP A 30 -1.25 -30.77 1.54
C ASP A 30 -1.57 -29.97 2.83
N GLN A 31 -2.72 -30.23 3.46
CA GLN A 31 -3.23 -29.41 4.57
C GLN A 31 -2.26 -29.31 5.77
N ASP A 32 -1.59 -30.41 6.14
CA ASP A 32 -0.59 -30.40 7.23
C ASP A 32 0.64 -29.55 6.89
N ARG A 33 1.08 -29.59 5.63
CA ARG A 33 2.19 -28.76 5.15
C ARG A 33 1.82 -27.29 5.10
N LEU A 34 0.56 -26.96 4.78
CA LEU A 34 0.06 -25.59 4.79
C LEU A 34 0.10 -24.96 6.18
N VAL A 35 -0.27 -25.71 7.23
CA VAL A 35 -0.23 -25.20 8.62
C VAL A 35 1.21 -24.85 9.04
N VAL A 36 2.15 -25.75 8.76
CA VAL A 36 3.58 -25.52 9.04
C VAL A 36 4.10 -24.33 8.23
N LEU A 37 3.80 -24.29 6.93
CA LEU A 37 4.21 -23.20 6.04
C LEU A 37 3.67 -21.85 6.52
N ALA A 38 2.38 -21.77 6.84
CA ALA A 38 1.73 -20.56 7.34
C ALA A 38 2.36 -20.08 8.66
N GLY A 39 2.65 -21.01 9.57
CA GLY A 39 3.27 -20.71 10.86
C GLY A 39 4.63 -20.03 10.75
N HIS A 40 5.40 -20.30 9.70
CA HIS A 40 6.71 -19.68 9.47
C HIS A 40 6.65 -18.47 8.54
N GLU A 41 5.88 -18.54 7.45
CA GLU A 41 5.89 -17.53 6.40
C GLU A 41 5.05 -16.30 6.76
N ILE A 42 3.92 -16.46 7.48
CA ILE A 42 3.10 -15.31 7.90
C ILE A 42 3.89 -14.38 8.82
N PRO A 43 4.55 -14.84 9.91
CA PRO A 43 5.36 -13.96 10.75
C PRO A 43 6.47 -13.24 9.98
N ARG A 44 7.11 -13.95 9.03
CA ARG A 44 8.17 -13.38 8.20
C ARG A 44 7.65 -12.28 7.27
N LEU A 45 6.51 -12.49 6.62
CA LEU A 45 5.86 -11.48 5.78
C LEU A 45 5.39 -10.28 6.61
N VAL A 46 4.84 -10.50 7.79
CA VAL A 46 4.44 -9.43 8.72
C VAL A 46 5.65 -8.62 9.18
N ALA A 47 6.78 -9.25 9.49
CA ALA A 47 8.02 -8.56 9.86
C ALA A 47 8.54 -7.68 8.71
N ALA A 48 8.67 -8.24 7.51
CA ALA A 48 9.11 -7.49 6.33
C ALA A 48 8.16 -6.32 6.01
N LEU A 49 6.85 -6.52 6.15
CA LEU A 49 5.87 -5.46 5.94
C LEU A 49 6.00 -4.34 6.99
N ARG A 50 6.21 -4.69 8.26
CA ARG A 50 6.44 -3.70 9.34
C ARG A 50 7.69 -2.87 9.09
N GLU A 51 8.78 -3.48 8.63
CA GLU A 51 10.01 -2.76 8.28
C GLU A 51 9.76 -1.76 7.14
N VAL A 52 9.08 -2.17 6.06
CA VAL A 52 8.71 -1.26 4.96
C VAL A 52 7.78 -0.13 5.44
N LEU A 53 6.81 -0.44 6.32
CA LEU A 53 5.88 0.56 6.85
C LEU A 53 6.53 1.53 7.84
N ALA A 54 7.60 1.14 8.53
CA ALA A 54 8.37 2.01 9.41
C ALA A 54 9.02 3.15 8.60
N GLU A 55 9.54 2.89 7.40
CA GLU A 55 10.04 3.94 6.49
C GLU A 55 8.94 4.94 6.06
N HIS A 56 7.69 4.57 6.26
CA HIS A 56 6.51 5.32 5.87
C HIS A 56 5.77 5.95 7.05
N GLU A 57 6.28 5.83 8.27
CA GLU A 57 5.64 6.32 9.49
C GLU A 57 5.30 7.82 9.38
N PRO A 58 4.05 8.22 9.64
CA PRO A 58 3.66 9.62 9.64
C PRO A 58 4.40 10.44 10.71
N ASP A 59 4.84 11.65 10.36
CA ASP A 59 5.35 12.62 11.33
C ASP A 59 4.26 13.02 12.35
N ALA A 60 4.64 13.77 13.40
CA ALA A 60 3.70 14.29 14.40
C ALA A 60 2.53 15.12 13.81
N ALA A 61 2.63 15.54 12.55
CA ALA A 61 1.57 16.25 11.83
C ALA A 61 0.81 15.34 10.84
N GLY A 62 0.96 14.02 10.96
CA GLY A 62 0.26 13.00 10.16
C GLY A 62 0.77 12.86 8.73
N ARG A 63 2.00 13.28 8.41
CA ARG A 63 2.55 13.24 7.04
C ARG A 63 3.70 12.26 6.92
N CYS A 64 3.62 11.36 5.94
CA CYS A 64 4.72 10.47 5.59
C CYS A 64 5.86 11.25 4.90
N PRO A 65 7.10 11.22 5.43
CA PRO A 65 8.24 11.94 4.87
C PRO A 65 8.64 11.39 3.48
N THR A 66 8.56 10.07 3.30
CA THR A 66 8.91 9.38 2.05
C THR A 66 7.96 9.75 0.90
N CYS A 67 6.65 9.79 1.16
CA CYS A 67 5.67 10.23 0.16
C CYS A 67 5.73 11.75 -0.11
N ARG A 68 6.15 12.55 0.88
CA ARG A 68 6.30 14.02 0.72
C ARG A 68 7.47 14.37 -0.20
N ARG A 69 8.62 13.71 -0.06
CA ARG A 69 9.82 13.95 -0.90
C ARG A 69 9.57 13.68 -2.39
N ARG A 70 8.64 12.78 -2.72
CA ARG A 70 8.28 12.43 -4.11
C ARG A 70 7.27 13.40 -4.76
N GLN A 71 6.72 14.36 -4.02
CA GLN A 71 5.76 15.32 -4.57
C GLN A 71 6.47 16.58 -5.07
N PRO A 72 6.31 16.96 -6.35
CA PRO A 72 6.93 18.18 -6.86
C PRO A 72 6.39 19.40 -6.12
N TRP A 73 7.29 20.32 -5.77
CA TRP A 73 7.00 21.59 -5.10
C TRP A 73 6.26 22.55 -6.05
N SER A 74 5.05 22.18 -6.46
CA SER A 74 4.20 23.03 -7.29
C SER A 74 3.33 23.90 -6.38
N PRO A 75 3.42 25.24 -6.46
CA PRO A 75 2.61 26.15 -5.66
C PRO A 75 1.11 26.09 -5.98
N PHE A 76 0.74 25.52 -7.14
CA PHE A 76 -0.65 25.41 -7.60
C PHE A 76 -1.33 24.10 -7.19
N ARG A 77 -0.58 23.06 -6.79
CA ARG A 77 -1.19 21.86 -6.20
C ARG A 77 -1.43 22.13 -4.73
N ARG A 78 -2.66 22.55 -4.39
CA ARG A 78 -3.14 22.55 -3.00
C ARG A 78 -2.72 21.22 -2.37
N ARG A 79 -1.95 21.28 -1.28
CA ARG A 79 -1.50 20.15 -0.45
C ARG A 79 -2.73 19.36 0.03
N LYS A 80 -3.32 18.56 -0.84
CA LYS A 80 -4.36 17.61 -0.45
C LYS A 80 -3.67 16.68 0.55
N ARG A 81 -4.27 16.54 1.73
CA ARG A 81 -3.87 15.56 2.75
C ARG A 81 -4.09 14.17 2.16
N THR A 82 -3.23 13.75 1.25
CA THR A 82 -3.26 12.42 0.69
C THR A 82 -2.71 11.47 1.74
N PRO A 83 -3.40 10.37 2.05
CA PRO A 83 -2.86 9.37 2.97
C PRO A 83 -1.54 8.83 2.43
N CYS A 84 -0.69 8.34 3.33
CA CYS A 84 0.53 7.65 2.94
C CYS A 84 0.19 6.53 1.94
N ARG A 85 0.85 6.51 0.78
CA ARG A 85 0.54 5.56 -0.30
C ARG A 85 0.77 4.11 0.14
N ALA A 86 1.81 3.86 0.93
CA ALA A 86 2.11 2.52 1.45
C ALA A 86 1.01 2.03 2.41
N TYR A 87 0.70 2.80 3.45
CA TYR A 87 -0.39 2.46 4.38
C TYR A 87 -1.75 2.33 3.69
N LEU A 88 -2.07 3.19 2.71
CA LEU A 88 -3.31 3.07 1.95
C LEU A 88 -3.34 1.76 1.15
N ALA A 89 -2.25 1.40 0.48
CA ALA A 89 -2.17 0.17 -0.30
C ALA A 89 -2.32 -1.07 0.59
N VAL A 90 -1.65 -1.08 1.74
CA VAL A 90 -1.78 -2.17 2.73
C VAL A 90 -3.20 -2.27 3.24
N ARG A 91 -3.80 -1.15 3.66
CA ARG A 91 -5.18 -1.12 4.14
C ARG A 91 -6.15 -1.70 3.10
N LEU A 92 -6.04 -1.29 1.85
CA LEU A 92 -6.91 -1.80 0.77
C LEU A 92 -6.74 -3.29 0.49
N ARG A 93 -5.62 -3.90 0.86
CA ARG A 93 -5.35 -5.34 0.63
C ARG A 93 -5.63 -6.21 1.84
N LEU A 94 -5.63 -5.65 3.04
CA LEU A 94 -6.00 -6.35 4.26
C LEU A 94 -7.50 -6.20 4.57
N ASP A 95 -8.11 -5.07 4.21
CA ASP A 95 -9.53 -4.82 4.46
C ASP A 95 -10.46 -5.56 3.48
N THR A 96 -9.94 -6.20 2.43
CA THR A 96 -10.77 -6.98 1.47
C THR A 96 -11.42 -8.21 2.07
N ASP A 97 -10.99 -8.65 3.26
CA ASP A 97 -11.63 -9.72 4.04
C ASP A 97 -12.64 -9.19 5.07
N ALA A 98 -12.76 -7.87 5.23
CA ALA A 98 -13.84 -7.28 6.00
C ALA A 98 -15.08 -7.16 5.12
N ALA A 99 -16.16 -7.85 5.51
CA ALA A 99 -17.50 -7.45 5.08
C ALA A 99 -17.63 -5.91 5.21
N PRO A 100 -18.17 -5.21 4.21
CA PRO A 100 -17.98 -3.77 4.10
C PRO A 100 -18.73 -3.02 5.19
N THR A 101 -18.07 -2.64 6.28
CA THR A 101 -18.49 -1.51 7.10
C THR A 101 -17.97 -0.23 6.46
N VAL A 102 -18.53 0.11 5.30
CA VAL A 102 -18.42 1.44 4.73
C VAL A 102 -19.15 2.41 5.66
N ALA A 103 -18.41 3.05 6.56
CA ALA A 103 -18.80 4.38 7.02
C ALA A 103 -18.73 5.29 5.79
N ALA A 104 -19.86 5.40 5.09
CA ALA A 104 -20.04 6.27 3.95
C ALA A 104 -19.73 7.71 4.38
N SER A 105 -18.52 8.18 4.06
CA SER A 105 -18.21 9.61 4.09
C SER A 105 -19.10 10.28 3.04
N HIS A 106 -20.20 10.88 3.50
CA HIS A 106 -21.11 11.70 2.71
C HIS A 106 -20.34 12.88 2.09
N HIS A 107 -19.74 12.67 0.92
CA HIS A 107 -19.44 13.76 0.01
C HIS A 107 -20.78 14.31 -0.49
N LYS A 108 -21.32 15.30 0.23
CA LYS A 108 -22.42 16.15 -0.24
C LYS A 108 -22.07 16.64 -1.64
N ARG A 109 -22.69 16.02 -2.63
CA ARG A 109 -22.77 16.45 -4.02
C ARG A 109 -23.28 17.90 -3.97
N ARG A 110 -22.36 18.87 -4.10
CA ARG A 110 -22.70 20.28 -4.30
C ARG A 110 -23.61 20.32 -5.52
N LYS A 111 -24.91 20.56 -5.31
CA LYS A 111 -25.87 20.82 -6.39
C LYS A 111 -25.33 22.05 -7.14
N ARG A 112 -24.97 21.85 -8.40
CA ARG A 112 -24.69 22.92 -9.35
C ARG A 112 -26.07 23.46 -9.73
N SER A 113 -26.45 24.61 -9.18
CA SER A 113 -27.70 25.30 -9.53
C SER A 113 -27.62 25.69 -11.01
N PRO A 114 -28.56 25.26 -11.88
CA PRO A 114 -28.69 25.87 -13.20
C PRO A 114 -29.38 27.22 -12.99
N GLN A 115 -28.63 28.30 -13.17
CA GLN A 115 -29.22 29.63 -13.30
C GLN A 115 -29.89 29.71 -14.67
N TYR A 116 -31.21 29.56 -14.71
CA TYR A 116 -32.03 30.17 -15.74
C TYR A 116 -32.70 31.39 -15.10
N LEU A 117 -32.40 32.58 -15.62
CA LEU A 117 -33.26 33.78 -15.60
C LEU A 117 -32.51 34.97 -16.20
N GLY A 118 -33.13 35.64 -17.17
CA GLY A 118 -32.74 36.95 -17.71
C GLY A 118 -32.33 36.91 -19.17
#